data_AF-A0A3M0ZMA1-F1
#
_entry.id   AF-A0A3M0ZMA1-F1
#
_cell.length_a   1.000
_cell.length_b   1.000
_cell.length_c   1.000
_cell.angle_alpha   90.00
_cell.angle_beta   90.00
_cell.angle_gamma   90.00
#
_symmetry.space_group_name_H-M   'P 1'
#
loop_
_entity.id
_entity.type
_entity.pdbx_description
1 polymer ?
#
loop_
_entity_poly.entity_id
_entity_poly.type
_entity_poly.pdbx_seq_one_letter_code
_entity_poly.pdbx_strand_id
1 'polypeptide(L)'
;MGKKDELLDHNYDGIQEYDNDLPKWWVHLFWLTIIFSVGYVVYRHFGFAPSVDEELKAELAQLEQLKKKSAPAAPQKRSEQYLLSLASDREVIQKGREIFLGKCSPCHGKEGQGG
;
A
#
# COMPACT_ATOMS: atom_id res chain seq x y z
N MET A 1 19.49 -28.70 -28.09
CA MET A 1 20.40 -27.86 -27.27
C MET A 1 20.70 -26.66 -28.14
N GLY A 2 20.20 -25.47 -27.78
CA GLY A 2 20.05 -24.32 -28.66
C GLY A 2 21.32 -23.85 -29.33
N LYS A 3 21.14 -23.36 -30.57
CA LYS A 3 22.12 -22.57 -31.30
C LYS A 3 22.52 -21.38 -30.42
N LYS A 4 23.82 -21.14 -30.29
CA LYS A 4 24.37 -20.00 -29.60
C LYS A 4 25.22 -19.23 -30.58
N ASP A 5 25.10 -17.91 -30.53
CA ASP A 5 25.95 -16.98 -31.25
C ASP A 5 25.80 -17.05 -32.79
N GLU A 6 24.65 -17.54 -33.28
CA GLU A 6 24.26 -17.39 -34.69
C GLU A 6 23.63 -16.01 -34.90
N LEU A 7 24.13 -15.25 -35.88
CA LEU A 7 23.54 -13.98 -36.28
C LEU A 7 22.43 -14.20 -37.32
N LEU A 8 21.38 -13.41 -37.22
CA LEU A 8 20.34 -13.33 -38.26
C LEU A 8 20.87 -12.60 -39.51
N ASP A 9 20.29 -12.92 -40.66
CA ASP A 9 20.76 -12.46 -41.99
C ASP A 9 20.53 -10.95 -42.23
N HIS A 10 19.63 -10.33 -41.46
CA HIS A 10 19.34 -8.91 -41.60
C HIS A 10 20.28 -8.03 -40.77
N ASN A 11 20.59 -6.85 -41.32
CA ASN A 11 21.35 -5.80 -40.66
C ASN A 11 20.53 -4.51 -40.69
N TYR A 12 20.32 -3.92 -39.51
CA TYR A 12 19.61 -2.66 -39.36
C TYR A 12 20.59 -1.60 -38.86
N ASP A 13 21.05 -0.74 -39.75
CA ASP A 13 21.96 0.39 -39.43
C ASP A 13 23.23 -0.04 -38.67
N GLY A 14 23.85 -1.12 -39.10
CA GLY A 14 25.04 -1.69 -38.47
C GLY A 14 24.76 -2.58 -37.26
N ILE A 15 23.50 -2.67 -36.79
CA ILE A 15 23.09 -3.57 -35.69
C ILE A 15 22.59 -4.91 -36.28
N GLN A 16 23.03 -6.01 -35.66
CA GLN A 16 22.61 -7.37 -36.01
C GLN A 16 22.12 -8.10 -34.76
N GLU A 17 21.19 -9.03 -34.96
CA GLU A 17 20.53 -9.75 -33.89
C GLU A 17 21.04 -11.20 -33.78
N TYR A 18 21.18 -11.69 -32.55
CA TYR A 18 21.55 -13.09 -32.29
C TYR A 18 20.30 -13.96 -32.15
N ASP A 19 20.28 -15.11 -32.82
CA ASP A 19 19.27 -16.16 -32.67
C ASP A 19 19.58 -17.05 -31.45
N ASN A 20 19.69 -16.41 -30.28
CA ASN A 20 19.98 -17.11 -29.03
C ASN A 20 18.68 -17.58 -28.37
N ASP A 21 18.69 -18.82 -27.87
CA ASP A 21 17.66 -19.31 -26.96
C ASP A 21 17.50 -18.37 -25.75
N LEU A 22 16.25 -18.17 -25.31
CA LEU A 22 15.96 -17.44 -24.08
C LEU A 22 16.68 -18.08 -22.88
N PRO A 23 17.20 -17.28 -21.93
CA PRO A 23 17.82 -17.82 -20.72
C PRO A 23 16.85 -18.73 -19.97
N LYS A 24 17.27 -19.96 -19.63
CA LYS A 24 16.41 -20.94 -18.97
C LYS A 24 15.76 -20.41 -17.69
N TRP A 25 16.51 -19.66 -16.88
CA TRP A 25 15.99 -19.03 -15.66
C TRP A 25 14.84 -18.05 -15.95
N TRP A 26 14.93 -17.31 -17.06
CA TRP A 26 13.89 -16.36 -17.48
C TRP A 26 12.63 -17.11 -17.90
N VAL A 27 12.77 -18.19 -18.68
CA VAL A 27 11.65 -19.04 -19.07
C VAL A 27 10.98 -19.70 -17.85
N HIS A 28 11.77 -20.16 -16.88
CA HIS A 28 11.24 -20.70 -15.62
C HIS A 28 10.49 -19.64 -14.82
N LEU A 29 11.00 -18.41 -14.73
CA LEU A 29 10.32 -17.30 -14.07
C LEU A 29 9.00 -16.97 -14.78
N PHE A 30 9.01 -16.91 -16.12
CA PHE A 30 7.80 -16.69 -16.90
C PHE A 30 6.73 -17.73 -16.58
N TRP A 31 7.06 -19.02 -16.61
CA TRP A 31 6.11 -20.08 -16.23
C TRP A 31 5.67 -20.03 -14.77
N LEU A 32 6.57 -19.66 -13.85
CA LEU A 32 6.21 -19.49 -12.44
C LEU A 32 5.15 -18.40 -12.27
N THR A 33 5.27 -17.27 -12.99
CA THR A 33 4.26 -16.21 -12.91
C THR A 33 2.90 -16.64 -13.44
N ILE A 34 2.85 -17.50 -14.46
CA ILE A 34 1.60 -18.08 -14.99
C ILE A 34 0.98 -19.02 -13.95
N ILE A 35 1.77 -19.91 -13.34
CA ILE A 35 1.26 -20.83 -12.31
C ILE A 35 0.75 -20.04 -11.09
N PHE A 36 1.51 -19.01 -10.68
CA PHE A 36 1.12 -18.14 -9.58
C PHE A 36 -0.18 -17.40 -9.87
N SER A 37 -0.37 -16.85 -11.08
CA SER A 37 -1.59 -16.10 -11.42
C SER A 37 -2.83 -16.99 -11.41
N VAL A 38 -2.73 -18.21 -11.95
CA VAL A 38 -3.81 -19.20 -11.88
C VAL A 38 -4.11 -19.57 -10.43
N GLY A 39 -3.08 -19.88 -9.63
CA GLY A 39 -3.25 -20.18 -8.21
C GLY A 39 -3.89 -19.03 -7.43
N TYR A 40 -3.49 -17.79 -7.72
CA TYR A 40 -4.03 -16.59 -7.09
C TYR A 40 -5.52 -16.40 -7.43
N VAL A 41 -5.90 -16.58 -8.70
CA VAL A 41 -7.31 -16.49 -9.14
C VAL A 41 -8.15 -17.55 -8.45
N VAL A 42 -7.66 -18.81 -8.40
CA VAL A 42 -8.35 -19.89 -7.69
C VAL A 42 -8.54 -19.51 -6.22
N TYR A 43 -7.45 -19.08 -5.57
CA TYR A 43 -7.47 -18.72 -4.15
C TYR A 43 -8.46 -17.58 -3.84
N ARG A 44 -8.44 -16.49 -4.62
CA ARG A 44 -9.26 -15.29 -4.37
C ARG A 44 -10.71 -15.38 -4.84
N HIS A 45 -11.00 -16.15 -5.89
CA HIS A 45 -12.34 -16.14 -6.53
C HIS A 45 -13.17 -17.40 -6.28
N PHE A 46 -12.59 -18.49 -5.80
CA PHE A 46 -13.31 -19.76 -5.57
C PHE A 46 -13.52 -20.07 -4.07
N GLY A 47 -13.51 -19.04 -3.23
CA GLY A 47 -13.90 -19.15 -1.81
C GLY A 47 -12.82 -19.71 -0.87
N PHE A 48 -11.57 -19.78 -1.31
CA PHE A 48 -10.45 -20.19 -0.45
C PHE A 48 -9.85 -19.04 0.37
N ALA A 49 -10.19 -17.79 0.02
CA ALA A 49 -9.81 -16.59 0.74
C ALA A 49 -11.05 -15.75 1.05
N PRO A 50 -11.02 -14.93 2.13
CA PRO A 50 -12.03 -13.92 2.35
C PRO A 50 -12.17 -12.97 1.15
N SER A 51 -13.39 -12.54 0.89
CA SER A 51 -13.68 -11.45 -0.02
C SER A 51 -13.19 -10.12 0.56
N VAL A 52 -12.97 -9.14 -0.33
CA VAL A 52 -12.57 -7.78 0.08
C VAL A 52 -13.58 -7.17 1.05
N ASP A 53 -14.88 -7.44 0.87
CA ASP A 53 -15.92 -6.94 1.76
C ASP A 53 -15.86 -7.57 3.16
N GLU A 54 -15.50 -8.86 3.25
CA GLU A 54 -15.30 -9.55 4.53
C GLU A 54 -14.07 -9.05 5.26
N GLU A 55 -12.96 -8.84 4.53
CA GLU A 55 -11.73 -8.24 5.06
C GLU A 55 -12.01 -6.82 5.59
N LEU A 56 -12.69 -6.00 4.80
CA LEU A 56 -13.08 -4.65 5.20
C LEU A 56 -13.96 -4.65 6.45
N LYS A 57 -14.97 -5.52 6.51
CA LYS A 57 -15.84 -5.65 7.69
C LYS A 57 -15.03 -6.06 8.92
N ALA A 58 -14.09 -6.99 8.77
CA ALA A 58 -13.22 -7.43 9.86
C ALA A 58 -12.33 -6.28 10.36
N GLU A 59 -11.73 -5.50 9.45
CA GLU A 59 -10.89 -4.36 9.80
C GLU A 59 -11.71 -3.25 10.48
N LEU A 60 -12.90 -2.93 9.97
CA LEU A 60 -13.80 -1.95 10.59
C LEU A 60 -14.23 -2.40 11.99
N ALA A 61 -14.54 -3.68 12.18
CA ALA A 61 -14.86 -4.21 13.50
C ALA A 61 -13.69 -4.08 14.48
N GLN A 62 -12.45 -4.31 14.03
CA GLN A 62 -11.24 -4.07 14.83
C GLN A 62 -11.07 -2.59 15.18
N LEU A 63 -11.28 -1.69 14.21
CA LEU A 63 -11.24 -0.25 14.44
C LEU A 63 -12.32 0.21 15.42
N GLU A 64 -13.52 -0.35 15.38
CA GLU A 64 -14.55 -0.06 16.38
C GLU A 64 -14.14 -0.50 17.79
N GLN A 65 -13.51 -1.67 17.92
CA GLN A 65 -13.00 -2.13 19.23
C GLN A 65 -11.90 -1.21 19.75
N LEU A 66 -10.98 -0.78 18.89
CA LEU A 66 -9.94 0.18 19.24
C LEU A 66 -10.55 1.51 19.66
N LYS A 67 -11.50 2.03 18.88
CA LYS A 67 -12.25 3.25 19.20
C LYS A 67 -12.95 3.15 20.55
N LYS A 68 -13.56 2.02 20.89
CA LYS A 68 -14.21 1.83 22.20
C LYS A 68 -13.19 1.85 23.36
N LYS A 69 -12.01 1.25 23.18
CA LYS A 69 -10.93 1.28 24.19
C LYS A 69 -10.31 2.66 24.35
N SER A 70 -10.24 3.44 23.27
CA SER A 70 -9.70 4.80 23.26
C SER A 70 -10.77 5.89 23.38
N ALA A 71 -12.05 5.53 23.47
CA ALA A 71 -13.14 6.48 23.55
C ALA A 71 -13.14 7.11 24.95
N PRO A 72 -13.34 8.44 25.06
CA PRO A 72 -13.63 9.04 26.35
C PRO A 72 -14.91 8.41 26.93
N ALA A 73 -14.95 8.25 28.26
CA ALA A 73 -16.03 7.58 28.99
C ALA A 73 -17.44 8.17 28.78
N ALA A 74 -17.52 9.38 28.23
CA ALA A 74 -18.76 10.03 27.81
C ALA A 74 -18.56 10.72 26.45
N PRO A 75 -19.61 10.84 25.61
CA PRO A 75 -19.58 11.68 24.42
C PRO A 75 -19.30 13.13 24.84
N GLN A 76 -18.05 13.56 24.68
CA GLN A 76 -17.64 14.87 25.13
C GLN A 76 -18.08 15.90 24.10
N LYS A 77 -19.05 16.73 24.49
CA LYS A 77 -19.48 17.86 23.66
C LYS A 77 -18.23 18.70 23.42
N ARG A 78 -17.84 18.86 22.14
CA ARG A 78 -16.66 19.64 21.75
C ARG A 78 -16.94 21.14 21.91
N SER A 79 -17.18 21.58 23.14
CA SER A 79 -17.32 22.99 23.50
C SER A 79 -15.97 23.67 23.46
N GLU A 80 -15.99 25.01 23.40
CA GLU A 80 -14.79 25.83 23.47
C GLU A 80 -13.98 25.54 24.74
N GLN A 81 -14.60 25.54 25.93
CA GLN A 81 -13.91 25.17 27.19
C GLN A 81 -13.25 23.79 27.12
N TYR A 82 -13.89 22.81 26.50
CA TYR A 82 -13.29 21.49 26.36
C TYR A 82 -12.05 21.53 25.46
N LEU A 83 -12.14 22.17 24.29
CA LEU A 83 -10.99 22.30 23.40
C LEU A 83 -9.84 23.08 24.05
N LEU A 84 -10.14 24.12 24.82
CA LEU A 84 -9.15 24.87 25.59
C LEU A 84 -8.47 24.01 26.67
N SER A 85 -9.22 23.13 27.34
CA SER A 85 -8.64 22.19 28.30
C SER A 85 -7.65 21.21 27.65
N LEU A 86 -7.95 20.76 26.42
CA LEU A 86 -7.06 19.89 25.65
C LEU A 86 -5.82 20.61 25.14
N ALA A 87 -5.91 21.90 24.84
CA ALA A 87 -4.77 22.69 24.37
C ALA A 87 -3.63 22.77 25.39
N SER A 88 -3.93 22.53 26.67
CA SER A 88 -2.94 22.49 27.76
C SER A 88 -2.38 21.10 28.04
N ASP A 89 -2.92 20.06 27.41
CA ASP A 89 -2.47 18.67 27.58
C ASP A 89 -1.33 18.35 26.60
N ARG A 90 -0.13 18.13 27.14
CA ARG A 90 1.07 17.86 26.33
C ARG A 90 0.95 16.61 25.47
N GLU A 91 0.30 15.55 25.97
CA GLU A 91 0.14 14.30 25.21
C GLU A 91 -0.79 14.53 24.01
N VAL A 92 -1.87 15.29 24.22
CA VAL A 92 -2.82 15.65 23.16
C VAL A 92 -2.15 16.56 22.13
N ILE A 93 -1.37 17.55 22.55
CA ILE A 93 -0.63 18.43 21.64
C ILE A 93 0.42 17.66 20.83
N GLN A 94 1.14 16.72 21.44
CA GLN A 94 2.13 15.91 20.73
C GLN A 94 1.48 15.04 19.64
N LYS A 95 0.40 14.32 19.96
CA LYS A 95 -0.38 13.56 18.97
C LYS A 95 -0.98 14.47 17.89
N GLY A 96 -1.46 15.65 18.29
CA GLY A 96 -1.96 16.68 17.38
C GLY A 96 -0.90 17.14 16.38
N ARG A 97 0.36 17.32 16.81
CA ARG A 97 1.48 17.68 15.94
C ARG A 97 1.76 16.61 14.88
N GLU A 98 1.74 15.33 15.24
CA GLU A 98 1.93 14.22 14.29
C GLU A 98 0.83 14.23 13.22
N ILE A 99 -0.43 14.40 13.65
CA ILE A 99 -1.57 14.51 12.74
C ILE A 99 -1.43 15.74 11.83
N PHE A 100 -1.05 16.89 12.39
CA PHE A 100 -0.89 18.14 11.66
C PHE A 100 0.20 18.03 10.59
N LEU A 101 1.36 17.47 10.93
CA LEU A 101 2.44 17.26 9.99
C LEU A 101 2.03 16.33 8.83
N GLY A 102 1.27 15.28 9.11
CA GLY A 102 0.82 14.33 8.09
C GLY A 102 -0.33 14.82 7.21
N LYS A 103 -1.21 15.70 7.71
CA LYS A 103 -2.48 16.04 7.04
C LYS A 103 -2.69 17.52 6.72
N CYS A 104 -2.08 18.42 7.48
CA CYS A 104 -2.36 19.86 7.41
C CYS A 104 -1.17 20.67 6.90
N SER A 105 0.06 20.25 7.24
CA SER A 105 1.30 20.94 6.87
C SER A 105 1.53 21.16 5.37
N PRO A 106 1.01 20.32 4.43
CA PRO A 106 1.16 20.60 3.01
C PRO A 106 0.56 21.95 2.57
N CYS A 107 -0.49 22.42 3.24
CA CYS A 107 -1.13 23.71 2.95
C CYS A 107 -0.80 24.79 4.00
N HIS A 108 -0.53 24.40 5.25
CA HIS A 108 -0.34 25.33 6.37
C HIS A 108 1.12 25.50 6.83
N GLY A 109 2.09 24.89 6.12
CA GLY A 109 3.49 24.89 6.52
C GLY A 109 3.79 23.96 7.69
N LYS A 110 5.06 23.60 7.88
CA LYS A 110 5.49 22.63 8.93
C LYS A 110 5.29 23.13 10.36
N GLU A 111 5.24 24.44 10.54
CA GLU A 111 5.07 25.13 11.82
C GLU A 111 3.73 25.89 11.90
N GLY A 112 2.81 25.69 10.94
CA GLY A 112 1.55 26.44 10.90
C GLY A 112 1.70 27.87 10.39
N GLN A 113 2.82 28.21 9.76
CA GLN A 113 3.13 29.55 9.27
C GLN A 113 2.36 29.96 8.00
N GLY A 114 1.57 29.06 7.42
CA GLY A 114 0.95 29.27 6.11
C GLY A 114 1.88 28.93 4.96
N GLY A 115 1.35 29.09 3.74
CA GLY A 115 2.10 28.98 2.49
C GLY A 115 2.46 30.34 1.93
#